data_AF-A0AB39B3G3-F1
#
_entry.id   AF-A0AB39B3G3-F1
#
_cell.length_a   1.000
_cell.length_b   1.000
_cell.length_c   1.000
_cell.angle_alpha   90.00
_cell.angle_beta   90.00
_cell.angle_gamma   90.00
#
_symmetry.space_group_name_H-M   'P 1'
#
loop_
_entity.id
_entity.type
_entity.pdbx_description
1 polymer ?
#
loop_
_entity_poly.entity_id
_entity_poly.type
_entity_poly.pdbx_seq_one_letter_code
_entity_poly.pdbx_strand_id
1 'polypeptide(L)'
;MLSCQAGISKKPMLFYFRQTPAGYRLYVREPGDHFGKGVWVHDHSHLGVVSTDQNDPSAFALRSSEGQIVSLSDLAGDEHQITLTHNGLSVSKGRRSNSPYEYLKTRGDLSTVWTLKVLERSVPWLSSPYEI
;
A
#
# COMPACT_ATOMS: atom_id res chain seq x y z
N MET A 1 12.06 18.57 7.84
CA MET A 1 10.73 19.03 7.39
C MET A 1 9.99 17.79 6.89
N LEU A 2 9.00 17.28 7.63
CA LEU A 2 8.30 16.03 7.28
C LEU A 2 7.20 16.32 6.25
N SER A 3 7.52 16.24 4.96
CA SER A 3 6.63 16.52 3.84
C SER A 3 5.70 15.34 3.51
N CYS A 4 4.86 14.93 4.44
CA CYS A 4 3.68 14.15 4.07
C CYS A 4 2.65 15.14 3.51
N GLN A 5 2.74 15.48 2.22
CA GLN A 5 1.70 16.26 1.55
C GLN A 5 0.40 15.45 1.56
N ALA A 6 -0.73 16.13 1.80
CA ALA A 6 -2.03 15.51 1.60
C ALA A 6 -2.17 15.15 0.11
N GLY A 7 -2.56 13.92 -0.20
CA GLY A 7 -2.98 13.57 -1.55
C GLY A 7 -4.33 14.24 -1.82
N ILE A 8 -4.32 15.43 -2.41
CA ILE A 8 -5.55 16.20 -2.69
C ILE A 8 -6.14 15.74 -4.03
N SER A 9 -6.41 14.44 -4.18
CA SER A 9 -7.17 13.91 -5.30
C SER A 9 -8.48 13.32 -4.80
N LYS A 10 -9.60 13.73 -5.42
CA LYS A 10 -10.92 13.12 -5.19
C LYS A 10 -11.04 11.74 -5.86
N LYS A 11 -10.07 11.35 -6.69
CA LYS A 11 -10.05 10.07 -7.38
C LYS A 11 -9.41 9.02 -6.47
N PRO A 12 -10.00 7.81 -6.34
CA PRO A 12 -9.33 6.71 -5.66
C PRO A 12 -8.02 6.39 -6.38
N MET A 13 -6.98 6.09 -5.60
CA MET A 13 -5.69 5.65 -6.12
C MET A 13 -5.70 4.15 -6.32
N LEU A 14 -5.31 3.69 -7.51
CA LEU A 14 -5.13 2.26 -7.78
C LEU A 14 -3.71 1.83 -7.41
N PHE A 15 -3.64 0.81 -6.54
CA PHE A 15 -2.38 0.17 -6.18
C PHE A 15 -2.24 -1.16 -6.91
N TYR A 16 -1.09 -1.34 -7.51
CA TYR A 16 -0.67 -2.61 -8.07
C TYR A 16 0.16 -3.35 -7.04
N PHE A 17 -0.09 -4.65 -6.90
CA PHE A 17 0.53 -5.50 -5.90
C PHE A 17 1.54 -6.42 -6.58
N ARG A 18 2.77 -6.44 -6.09
CA ARG A 18 3.81 -7.37 -6.53
C ARG A 18 4.23 -8.25 -5.37
N GLN A 19 4.00 -9.55 -5.48
CA GLN A 19 4.50 -10.51 -4.50
C GLN A 19 6.03 -10.64 -4.63
N THR A 20 6.71 -10.63 -3.49
CA THR A 20 8.15 -10.89 -3.34
C THR A 20 8.35 -11.87 -2.18
N PRO A 21 9.55 -12.45 -2.00
CA PRO A 21 9.83 -13.29 -0.82
C PRO A 21 9.60 -12.57 0.52
N ALA A 22 9.72 -11.24 0.54
CA ALA A 22 9.49 -10.42 1.74
C ALA A 22 8.01 -10.01 1.94
N GLY A 23 7.11 -10.36 1.02
CA GLY A 23 5.71 -9.92 0.99
C GLY A 23 5.38 -9.09 -0.24
N TYR A 24 4.27 -8.35 -0.20
CA TYR A 24 3.78 -7.52 -1.31
C TYR A 24 4.42 -6.13 -1.30
N ARG A 25 4.86 -5.68 -2.47
CA ARG A 25 5.19 -4.28 -2.74
C ARG A 25 4.03 -3.62 -3.48
N LEU A 26 3.64 -2.44 -3.02
CA LEU A 26 2.52 -1.67 -3.58
C LEU A 26 3.07 -0.48 -4.37
N TYR A 27 2.56 -0.27 -5.57
CA TYR A 27 3.02 0.78 -6.49
C TYR A 27 1.86 1.42 -7.25
N VAL A 28 2.09 2.65 -7.71
CA VAL A 28 1.11 3.43 -8.48
C VAL A 28 1.56 3.46 -9.94
N ARG A 29 0.68 3.05 -10.86
CA ARG A 29 0.90 3.16 -12.32
C ARG A 29 -0.13 4.01 -13.03
N GLU A 30 -1.06 4.60 -12.31
CA GLU A 30 -1.93 5.58 -12.94
C GLU A 30 -1.08 6.79 -13.38
N PRO A 31 -1.19 7.25 -14.65
CA PRO A 31 -0.48 8.42 -15.12
C PRO A 31 -0.78 9.65 -14.24
N GLY A 32 0.25 10.42 -13.92
CA GLY A 32 0.16 11.62 -13.09
C GLY A 32 1.30 11.72 -12.07
N ASP A 33 1.13 12.60 -11.09
CA ASP A 33 2.19 12.98 -10.13
C ASP A 33 2.74 11.84 -9.26
N HIS A 34 2.04 10.72 -9.22
CA HIS A 34 2.43 9.53 -8.45
C HIS A 34 2.84 8.35 -9.32
N PHE A 35 2.86 8.49 -10.65
CA PHE A 35 3.28 7.43 -11.55
C PHE A 35 4.67 6.91 -11.18
N GLY A 36 4.79 5.59 -11.08
CA GLY A 36 6.03 4.89 -10.74
C GLY A 36 6.52 5.12 -9.31
N LYS A 37 5.69 5.65 -8.41
CA LYS A 37 5.98 5.70 -6.97
C LYS A 37 5.50 4.44 -6.27
N GLY A 38 6.26 4.00 -5.27
CA GLY A 38 5.93 2.89 -4.38
C GLY A 38 5.47 3.36 -3.01
N VAL A 39 4.67 2.54 -2.34
CA VAL A 39 4.20 2.80 -0.98
C VAL A 39 5.33 2.53 0.02
N TRP A 40 5.62 3.51 0.86
CA TRP A 40 6.67 3.49 1.87
C TRP A 40 6.08 3.80 3.26
N VAL A 41 6.54 3.07 4.28
CA VAL A 41 6.25 3.34 5.69
C VAL A 41 7.41 4.16 6.26
N HIS A 42 7.14 5.42 6.59
CA HIS A 42 8.13 6.30 7.22
C HIS A 42 8.35 5.93 8.70
N ASP A 43 9.47 6.37 9.28
CA ASP A 43 9.84 6.11 10.69
C ASP A 43 8.77 6.51 11.71
N HIS A 44 7.98 7.53 11.40
CA HIS A 44 6.82 7.94 12.21
C HIS A 44 5.57 7.07 11.99
N SER A 45 5.72 5.87 11.43
CA SER A 45 4.66 4.88 11.15
C SER A 45 3.60 5.30 10.14
N HIS A 46 3.74 6.44 9.45
CA HIS A 46 2.76 6.84 8.43
C HIS A 46 3.20 6.37 7.06
N LEU A 47 2.23 6.09 6.21
CA LEU A 47 2.46 5.69 4.83
C LEU A 47 2.56 6.93 3.94
N GLY A 48 3.44 6.86 2.94
CA GLY A 48 3.58 7.82 1.86
C GLY A 48 3.90 7.09 0.55
N VAL A 49 3.92 7.84 -0.56
CA VAL A 49 4.40 7.34 -1.86
C VAL A 49 5.71 8.02 -2.22
N VAL A 50 6.72 7.22 -2.54
CA VAL A 50 8.10 7.67 -2.81
C VAL A 50 8.57 7.08 -4.14
N SER A 51 9.43 7.80 -4.88
CA SER A 51 10.00 7.27 -6.13
C SER A 51 10.75 5.97 -5.86
N THR A 52 10.48 4.94 -6.67
CA THR A 52 11.14 3.63 -6.56
C THR A 52 12.61 3.67 -6.96
N ASP A 53 13.03 4.69 -7.71
CA ASP A 53 14.45 4.91 -8.05
C ASP A 53 15.27 5.32 -6.82
N GLN A 54 14.63 5.89 -5.81
CA GLN A 54 15.30 6.38 -4.59
C GLN A 54 15.26 5.35 -3.46
N ASN A 55 14.14 4.63 -3.30
CA ASN A 55 13.96 3.65 -2.24
C ASN A 55 13.09 2.49 -2.73
N ASP A 56 13.51 1.27 -2.37
CA ASP A 56 12.71 0.07 -2.55
C ASP A 56 11.43 0.16 -1.69
N PRO A 57 10.20 -0.08 -2.20
CA PRO A 57 8.96 0.15 -1.43
C PRO A 57 8.89 -0.67 -0.14
N SER A 58 8.08 -0.30 0.85
CA SER A 58 7.94 -1.16 2.03
C SER A 58 7.26 -2.49 1.68
N ALA A 59 7.66 -3.56 2.38
CA ALA A 59 7.03 -4.87 2.24
C ALA A 59 5.79 -4.98 3.14
N PHE A 60 4.68 -5.42 2.55
CA PHE A 60 3.41 -5.61 3.25
C PHE A 60 2.97 -7.07 3.20
N ALA A 61 2.35 -7.56 4.26
CA ALA A 61 1.66 -8.84 4.25
C ALA A 61 0.15 -8.59 4.20
N LEU A 62 -0.51 -9.30 3.29
CA LEU A 62 -1.97 -9.46 3.31
C LEU A 62 -2.31 -10.59 4.26
N ARG A 63 -3.32 -10.37 5.11
CA ARG A 63 -3.81 -11.37 6.05
C ARG A 63 -5.30 -11.61 5.92
N SER A 64 -5.74 -12.85 6.08
CA SER A 64 -7.17 -13.19 6.10
C SER A 64 -7.84 -12.71 7.39
N SER A 65 -9.16 -12.90 7.50
CA SER A 65 -9.92 -12.68 8.75
C SER A 65 -9.40 -13.50 9.92
N GLU A 66 -8.81 -14.67 9.66
CA GLU A 66 -8.21 -15.59 10.63
C GLU A 66 -6.73 -15.26 10.92
N GLY A 67 -6.19 -14.19 10.31
CA GLY A 67 -4.82 -13.71 10.52
C GLY A 67 -3.74 -14.46 9.74
N GLN A 68 -4.11 -15.41 8.87
CA GLN A 68 -3.17 -16.16 8.02
C GLN A 68 -2.62 -15.29 6.90
N ILE A 69 -1.35 -15.50 6.52
CA ILE A 69 -0.75 -14.77 5.38
C ILE A 69 -1.42 -15.24 4.09
N VAL A 70 -1.87 -14.28 3.28
CA VAL A 70 -2.58 -14.52 2.02
C VAL A 70 -1.59 -14.43 0.86
N SER A 71 -1.46 -15.52 0.12
CA SER A 71 -0.66 -15.61 -1.11
C SER A 71 -1.51 -15.32 -2.36
N LEU A 72 -0.87 -15.20 -3.53
CA LEU A 72 -1.59 -14.96 -4.78
C LEU A 72 -2.59 -16.09 -5.13
N SER A 73 -2.31 -17.34 -4.76
CA SER A 73 -3.23 -18.46 -4.98
C SER A 73 -4.47 -18.40 -4.08
N ASP A 74 -4.35 -17.81 -2.89
CA ASP A 74 -5.47 -17.64 -1.96
C ASP A 74 -6.41 -16.52 -2.39
N LEU A 75 -5.91 -15.57 -3.20
CA LEU A 75 -6.71 -14.52 -3.81
C LEU A 75 -7.45 -15.06 -5.04
N ALA A 76 -8.18 -16.17 -4.95
CA ALA A 76 -9.03 -16.66 -6.04
C ALA A 76 -10.36 -15.88 -6.07
N GLY A 77 -10.69 -15.21 -7.18
CA GLY A 77 -11.86 -14.32 -7.29
C GLY A 77 -11.53 -12.84 -7.08
N ASP A 78 -12.54 -11.97 -7.21
CA ASP A 78 -12.29 -10.53 -7.45
C ASP A 78 -12.42 -9.65 -6.20
N GLU A 79 -12.97 -10.16 -5.09
CA GLU A 79 -13.15 -9.39 -3.86
C GLU A 79 -12.77 -10.21 -2.63
N HIS A 80 -11.94 -9.62 -1.76
CA HIS A 80 -11.39 -10.28 -0.58
C HIS A 80 -11.42 -9.34 0.63
N GLN A 81 -11.80 -9.87 1.79
CA GLN A 81 -11.62 -9.14 3.06
C GLN A 81 -10.23 -9.48 3.61
N ILE A 82 -9.38 -8.47 3.75
CA ILE A 82 -8.00 -8.64 4.18
C ILE A 82 -7.62 -7.62 5.25
N THR A 83 -6.61 -7.95 6.05
CA THR A 83 -5.85 -6.97 6.83
C THR A 83 -4.53 -6.72 6.13
N LEU A 84 -4.20 -5.45 5.86
CA LEU A 84 -2.88 -5.07 5.36
C LEU A 84 -1.95 -4.83 6.54
N THR A 85 -0.79 -5.47 6.57
CA THR A 85 0.16 -5.35 7.68
C THR A 85 1.59 -5.06 7.20
N HIS A 86 2.37 -4.38 8.02
CA HIS A 86 3.81 -4.15 7.81
C HIS A 86 4.53 -4.42 9.13
N ASN A 87 5.55 -5.28 9.12
CA ASN A 87 6.27 -5.73 10.32
C ASN A 87 5.34 -6.19 11.46
N GLY A 88 4.26 -6.89 11.12
CA GLY A 88 3.27 -7.38 12.08
C GLY A 88 2.24 -6.35 12.56
N LEU A 89 2.42 -5.06 12.25
CA LEU A 89 1.49 -4.00 12.60
C LEU A 89 0.45 -3.79 11.50
N SER A 90 -0.81 -3.57 11.87
CA SER A 90 -1.91 -3.33 10.93
C SER A 90 -1.88 -1.92 10.37
N VAL A 91 -2.14 -1.79 9.07
CA VAL A 91 -2.35 -0.50 8.42
C VAL A 91 -3.77 -0.04 8.70
N SER A 92 -3.89 1.11 9.35
CA SER A 92 -5.14 1.71 9.81
C SER A 92 -5.18 3.20 9.49
N LYS A 93 -6.37 3.78 9.51
CA LYS A 93 -6.54 5.24 9.44
C LYS A 93 -6.15 5.89 10.76
N GLY A 94 -5.49 7.03 10.70
CA GLY A 94 -5.19 7.82 11.88
C GLY A 94 -4.89 9.28 11.56
N ARG A 95 -5.23 10.16 12.50
CA ARG A 95 -4.90 11.58 12.43
C ARG A 95 -3.51 11.84 12.97
N ARG A 96 -2.82 12.81 12.37
CA ARG A 96 -1.64 13.45 12.94
C ARG A 96 -2.11 14.61 13.82
N SER A 97 -1.47 14.81 14.98
CA SER A 97 -1.86 15.81 15.98
C SER A 97 -2.05 17.23 15.42
N ASN A 98 -1.31 17.60 14.38
CA ASN A 98 -1.33 18.93 13.77
C ASN A 98 -1.79 18.92 12.29
N SER A 99 -2.66 17.99 11.90
CA SER A 99 -3.21 17.96 10.53
C SER A 99 -4.72 17.74 10.57
N PRO A 100 -5.50 18.46 9.73
CA PRO A 100 -6.94 18.22 9.60
C PRO A 100 -7.25 16.92 8.83
N TYR A 101 -6.25 16.29 8.22
CA TYR A 101 -6.43 15.12 7.37
C TYR A 101 -6.23 13.79 8.12
N GLU A 102 -6.92 12.76 7.65
CA GLU A 102 -6.64 11.37 8.02
C GLU A 102 -5.58 10.78 7.09
N TYR A 103 -4.69 9.98 7.66
CA TYR A 103 -3.61 9.31 6.94
C TYR A 103 -3.65 7.82 7.22
N LEU A 104 -3.04 7.03 6.34
CA LEU A 104 -2.74 5.63 6.65
C LEU A 104 -1.48 5.55 7.51
N LYS A 105 -1.52 4.71 8.54
CA LYS A 105 -0.40 4.45 9.43
C LYS A 105 -0.39 3.01 9.93
N THR A 106 0.76 2.52 10.33
CA THR A 106 0.89 1.23 11.01
C THR A 106 0.60 1.38 12.50
N ARG A 107 -0.17 0.44 13.06
CA ARG A 107 -0.56 0.37 14.49
C ARG A 107 -0.77 -1.08 14.93
N GLY A 108 -0.49 -1.38 16.20
CA GLY A 108 -0.64 -2.72 16.77
C GLY A 108 -1.93 -2.95 17.56
N ASP A 109 -2.66 -1.88 17.89
CA ASP A 109 -3.86 -1.90 18.73
C ASP A 109 -5.17 -2.09 17.95
N LEU A 110 -5.15 -1.84 16.64
CA LEU A 110 -6.32 -1.86 15.78
C LEU A 110 -6.06 -2.68 14.53
N SER A 111 -6.78 -3.80 14.36
CA SER A 111 -6.82 -4.51 13.09
C SER A 111 -7.87 -3.86 12.19
N THR A 112 -7.44 -3.17 11.14
CA THR A 112 -8.37 -2.65 10.13
C THR A 112 -8.54 -3.68 9.02
N VAL A 113 -9.79 -4.12 8.85
CA VAL A 113 -10.18 -4.96 7.71
C VAL A 113 -10.49 -4.06 6.51
N TRP A 114 -9.92 -4.41 5.37
CA TRP A 114 -10.07 -3.75 4.09
C TRP A 114 -10.69 -4.70 3.09
N THR A 115 -11.50 -4.15 2.19
CA THR A 115 -11.97 -4.86 1.00
C THR A 115 -10.98 -4.65 -0.14
N LEU A 116 -10.25 -5.70 -0.49
CA LEU A 116 -9.38 -5.74 -1.66
C LEU A 116 -10.20 -6.17 -2.87
N LYS A 117 -10.33 -5.26 -3.85
CA LYS A 117 -10.92 -5.57 -5.16
C LYS A 117 -9.82 -5.77 -6.19
N VAL A 118 -9.74 -6.96 -6.76
CA VAL A 118 -8.79 -7.30 -7.82
C VAL A 118 -9.40 -6.90 -9.16
N LEU A 119 -8.84 -5.86 -9.78
CA LEU A 119 -9.31 -5.36 -11.06
C LEU A 119 -8.65 -6.05 -12.26
N GLU A 120 -7.39 -6.44 -12.09
CA GLU A 120 -6.57 -7.05 -13.13
C GLU A 120 -5.53 -7.98 -12.49
N ARG A 121 -5.14 -9.03 -13.20
CA ARG A 121 -4.11 -10.01 -12.78
C ARG A 121 -3.03 -10.10 -13.83
N SER A 122 -1.83 -10.52 -13.41
CA SER A 122 -0.71 -10.77 -14.31
C SER A 122 -0.30 -9.56 -15.15
N VAL A 123 -0.47 -8.35 -14.59
CA VAL A 123 -0.10 -7.11 -15.26
C VAL A 123 1.43 -7.06 -15.45
N PRO A 124 1.95 -6.70 -16.64
CA PRO A 124 3.39 -6.58 -16.88
C PRO A 124 4.08 -5.64 -15.90
N TRP A 125 5.32 -5.97 -15.53
CA TRP A 125 6.13 -5.15 -14.64
C TRP A 125 6.67 -3.90 -15.33
N LEU A 126 6.74 -2.77 -14.60
CA LEU A 126 7.53 -1.60 -14.99
C LEU A 126 8.77 -1.54 -14.08
N SER A 127 9.92 -1.80 -14.66
CA SER A 127 11.28 -1.68 -14.11
C SER A 127 11.65 -0.25 -13.74
N SER A 128 11.02 0.74 -14.37
CA SER A 128 11.31 2.15 -14.17
C SER A 128 10.02 2.99 -14.23
N PRO A 129 9.94 4.10 -13.46
CA PRO A 129 8.87 5.10 -13.59
C PRO A 129 8.84 5.81 -14.95
N TYR A 130 9.78 5.52 -15.86
CA TYR A 130 9.82 6.08 -17.22
C TYR A 130 9.63 5.02 -18.32
N GLU A 131 9.35 3.77 -17.95
CA GLU A 131 9.10 2.71 -18.92
C GLU A 131 7.73 2.94 -19.59
N ILE A 132 7.75 3.25 -20.89
CA ILE A 132 6.58 3.56 -21.73
C ILE A 132 5.96 2.25 -22.22
#